data_AF-A0A963Y6W4-F1
#
_entry.id   AF-A0A963Y6W4-F1
#
_cell.length_a   1.000
_cell.length_b   1.000
_cell.length_c   1.000
_cell.angle_alpha   90.00
_cell.angle_beta   90.00
_cell.angle_gamma   90.00
#
_symmetry.space_group_name_H-M   'P 1'
#
loop_
_entity.id
_entity.type
_entity.pdbx_description
1 polymer ?
#
loop_
_entity_poly.entity_id
_entity_poly.type
_entity_poly.pdbx_seq_one_letter_code
_entity_poly.pdbx_strand_id
1 'polypeptide(L)'
;KPELEVFDLGHIRFAKAMVDEGLIAAPPMFQLCLGIPWGADQTVETMAAMKAQLPDGASWASFGISRMQMPMVAAAVSLGGNVRVGLEDNIYLSRGVLATNAQLVERARTIIEAMGARVLTPQEARNKLKLRGADA
;
A
#
# COMPACT_ATOMS: atom_id res chain seq x y z
N LYS A 1 -15.55 -3.99 1.98
CA LYS A 1 -14.34 -4.17 2.80
C LYS A 1 -13.63 -2.82 2.86
N PRO A 2 -13.37 -2.28 4.06
CA PRO A 2 -12.63 -1.03 4.19
C PRO A 2 -11.15 -1.24 3.92
N GLU A 3 -10.51 -0.25 3.29
CA GLU A 3 -9.06 -0.06 3.30
C GLU A 3 -8.75 0.91 4.46
N LEU A 4 -7.98 0.45 5.45
CA LEU A 4 -7.70 1.19 6.67
C LEU A 4 -6.44 2.05 6.47
N GLU A 5 -6.63 3.33 6.17
CA GLU A 5 -5.56 4.31 6.00
C GLU A 5 -4.89 4.63 7.35
N VAL A 6 -3.64 4.19 7.53
CA VAL A 6 -2.89 4.36 8.77
C VAL A 6 -1.65 5.21 8.53
N PHE A 7 -1.58 6.35 9.22
CA PHE A 7 -0.52 7.34 9.06
C PHE A 7 0.55 7.24 10.15
N ASP A 8 0.31 6.43 11.19
CA ASP A 8 1.26 6.16 12.26
C ASP A 8 0.92 4.83 12.97
N LEU A 9 1.73 4.48 13.98
CA LEU A 9 1.53 3.26 14.79
C LEU A 9 0.27 3.34 15.70
N GLY A 10 -0.14 4.54 16.09
CA GLY A 10 -1.36 4.78 16.86
C GLY A 10 -2.62 4.44 16.07
N HIS A 11 -2.65 4.79 14.78
CA HIS A 11 -3.72 4.44 13.86
C HIS A 11 -3.83 2.91 13.69
N ILE A 12 -2.71 2.21 13.57
CA ILE A 12 -2.69 0.72 13.53
C ILE A 12 -3.27 0.15 14.83
N ARG A 13 -2.85 0.67 15.99
CA ARG A 13 -3.37 0.23 17.29
C ARG A 13 -4.89 0.44 17.38
N PHE A 14 -5.40 1.59 16.94
CA PHE A 14 -6.84 1.86 16.96
C PHE A 14 -7.60 0.94 15.99
N ALA A 15 -7.08 0.72 14.79
CA ALA A 15 -7.64 -0.22 13.84
C ALA A 15 -7.68 -1.66 14.36
N LYS A 16 -6.68 -2.10 15.13
CA LYS A 16 -6.69 -3.41 15.80
C LYS A 16 -7.81 -3.50 16.84
N ALA A 17 -8.01 -2.45 17.65
CA ALA A 17 -9.13 -2.39 18.59
C ALA A 17 -10.49 -2.54 17.86
N MET A 18 -10.70 -1.84 16.74
CA MET A 18 -11.92 -1.99 15.94
C MET A 18 -12.09 -3.40 15.35
N VAL A 19 -11.01 -4.09 15.00
CA VAL A 19 -11.05 -5.50 14.57
C VAL A 19 -11.45 -6.40 15.73
N ASP A 20 -10.85 -6.22 16.92
CA ASP A 20 -11.12 -7.01 18.13
C ASP A 20 -12.57 -6.81 18.62
N GLU A 21 -13.12 -5.61 18.44
CA GLU A 21 -14.53 -5.27 18.73
C GLU A 21 -15.52 -5.83 17.67
N GLY A 22 -15.03 -6.47 16.61
CA GLY A 22 -15.86 -7.05 15.55
C GLY A 22 -16.46 -6.02 14.58
N LEU A 23 -15.99 -4.77 14.60
CA LEU A 23 -16.47 -3.70 13.71
C LEU A 23 -15.88 -3.84 12.29
N ILE A 24 -14.74 -4.51 12.16
CA ILE A 24 -14.06 -4.75 10.87
C ILE A 24 -13.95 -6.24 10.61
N ALA A 25 -14.57 -6.70 9.52
CA ALA A 25 -14.54 -8.11 9.12
C ALA A 25 -13.14 -8.57 8.68
N ALA A 26 -12.72 -9.75 9.14
CA ALA A 26 -11.47 -10.39 8.76
C ALA A 26 -11.51 -10.98 7.33
N PRO A 27 -10.35 -11.08 6.63
CA PRO A 27 -9.08 -10.46 6.98
C PRO A 27 -9.11 -8.94 6.73
N PRO A 28 -8.58 -8.12 7.66
CA PRO A 28 -8.53 -6.67 7.49
C PRO A 28 -7.56 -6.26 6.38
N MET A 29 -7.75 -5.06 5.85
CA MET A 29 -6.89 -4.46 4.83
C MET A 29 -6.35 -3.12 5.32
N PHE A 30 -5.04 -2.93 5.26
CA PHE A 30 -4.35 -1.73 5.71
C PHE A 30 -3.63 -1.02 4.57
N GLN A 31 -3.60 0.31 4.58
CA GLN A 31 -2.73 1.12 3.74
C GLN A 31 -1.79 1.93 4.65
N LEU A 32 -0.49 1.65 4.54
CA LEU A 32 0.55 2.35 5.30
C LEU A 32 0.90 3.64 4.54
N CYS A 33 0.42 4.76 5.05
CA CYS A 33 0.53 6.08 4.42
C CYS A 33 1.80 6.78 4.89
N LEU A 34 2.83 6.88 4.03
CA LEU A 34 4.14 7.39 4.44
C LEU A 34 4.48 8.74 3.79
N GLY A 35 5.12 9.61 4.57
CA GLY A 35 5.70 10.87 4.11
C GLY A 35 4.79 12.09 4.27
N ILE A 36 3.57 11.94 4.81
CA ILE A 36 2.69 13.07 5.13
C ILE A 36 3.24 13.81 6.35
N PRO A 37 3.29 15.17 6.36
CA PRO A 37 3.78 15.92 7.52
C PRO A 37 3.10 15.50 8.83
N TRP A 38 3.90 15.32 9.87
CA TRP A 38 3.50 14.87 11.22
C TRP A 38 3.01 13.41 11.32
N GLY A 39 2.98 12.68 10.20
CA GLY A 39 2.78 11.24 10.17
C GLY A 39 4.10 10.46 10.14
N ALA A 40 3.99 9.17 9.81
CA ALA A 40 5.09 8.26 9.61
C ALA A 40 5.97 8.72 8.42
N ASP A 41 7.29 8.71 8.64
CA ASP A 41 8.25 9.04 7.59
C ASP A 41 8.30 7.95 6.50
N GLN A 42 8.72 8.33 5.30
CA GLN A 42 8.79 7.46 4.12
C GLN A 42 10.16 6.80 3.98
N THR A 43 10.54 6.05 5.01
CA THR A 43 11.75 5.21 5.06
C THR A 43 11.40 3.72 5.05
N VAL A 44 12.36 2.88 4.66
CA VAL A 44 12.17 1.42 4.65
C VAL A 44 12.00 0.91 6.09
N GLU A 45 12.74 1.49 7.04
CA GLU A 45 12.70 1.18 8.46
C GLU A 45 11.32 1.48 9.05
N THR A 46 10.75 2.64 8.73
CA THR A 46 9.39 3.01 9.17
C THR A 46 8.34 2.07 8.57
N MET A 47 8.42 1.78 7.27
CA MET A 47 7.51 0.84 6.62
C MET A 47 7.58 -0.56 7.27
N ALA A 48 8.80 -1.07 7.50
CA ALA A 48 9.01 -2.36 8.12
C ALA A 48 8.48 -2.40 9.57
N ALA A 49 8.70 -1.33 10.35
CA ALA A 49 8.18 -1.20 11.70
C ALA A 49 6.65 -1.20 11.73
N MET A 50 6.00 -0.46 10.83
CA MET A 50 4.54 -0.44 10.71
C MET A 50 4.00 -1.80 10.25
N LYS A 51 4.60 -2.43 9.24
CA LYS A 51 4.25 -3.78 8.77
C LYS A 51 4.32 -4.81 9.89
N ALA A 52 5.31 -4.71 10.78
CA ALA A 52 5.47 -5.62 11.91
C ALA A 52 4.38 -5.51 12.98
N GLN A 53 3.59 -4.42 12.99
CA GLN A 53 2.49 -4.22 13.94
C GLN A 53 1.13 -4.70 13.43
N LEU A 54 1.04 -5.04 12.14
CA LEU A 54 -0.20 -5.51 11.52
C LEU A 54 -0.62 -6.88 12.08
N PRO A 55 -1.93 -7.14 12.23
CA PRO A 55 -2.41 -8.45 12.64
C PRO A 55 -2.11 -9.51 11.58
N ASP A 56 -1.94 -10.76 12.03
CA ASP A 56 -1.66 -11.89 11.14
C ASP A 56 -2.74 -12.08 10.09
N GLY A 57 -2.32 -12.37 8.86
CA GLY A 57 -3.23 -12.56 7.73
C GLY A 57 -3.86 -11.28 7.17
N ALA A 58 -3.53 -10.10 7.71
CA ALA A 58 -3.94 -8.83 7.13
C ALA A 58 -3.35 -8.64 5.71
N SER A 59 -4.18 -8.17 4.78
CA SER A 59 -3.66 -7.63 3.52
C SER A 59 -3.16 -6.22 3.77
N TRP A 60 -2.06 -5.84 3.15
CA TRP A 60 -1.55 -4.47 3.28
C TRP A 60 -0.96 -3.92 2.00
N ALA A 61 -1.04 -2.61 1.86
CA ALA A 61 -0.37 -1.83 0.84
C ALA A 61 0.42 -0.69 1.49
N SER A 62 1.34 -0.08 0.75
CA SER A 62 1.97 1.18 1.16
C SER A 62 2.25 2.07 -0.04
N PHE A 63 2.36 3.38 0.24
CA PHE A 63 2.83 4.38 -0.71
C PHE A 63 3.79 5.36 -0.02
N GLY A 64 4.58 6.04 -0.85
CA GLY A 64 5.30 7.26 -0.49
C GLY A 64 4.88 8.40 -1.39
N ILE A 65 5.14 9.63 -0.97
CA ILE A 65 4.74 10.83 -1.70
C ILE A 65 5.88 11.41 -2.54
N SER A 66 5.50 12.11 -3.61
CA SER A 66 6.41 12.82 -4.50
C SER A 66 7.54 11.91 -5.01
N ARG A 67 8.80 12.36 -4.93
CA ARG A 67 10.00 11.63 -5.40
C ARG A 67 10.17 10.24 -4.77
N MET A 68 9.54 9.97 -3.63
CA MET A 68 9.66 8.70 -2.90
C MET A 68 8.62 7.66 -3.32
N GLN A 69 7.67 7.99 -4.20
CA GLN A 69 6.66 7.04 -4.67
C GLN A 69 7.26 5.73 -5.21
N MET A 70 8.22 5.81 -6.14
CA MET A 70 8.85 4.62 -6.74
C MET A 70 9.80 3.87 -5.78
N PRO A 71 10.64 4.54 -4.96
CA PRO A 71 11.36 3.87 -3.89
C PRO A 71 10.45 3.08 -2.93
N MET A 72 9.31 3.65 -2.53
CA MET A 72 8.37 2.97 -1.63
C MET A 72 7.61 1.82 -2.30
N VAL A 73 7.37 1.88 -3.63
CA VAL A 73 6.90 0.71 -4.41
C VAL A 73 7.87 -0.46 -4.24
N ALA A 74 9.17 -0.25 -4.48
CA ALA A 74 10.17 -1.31 -4.36
C ALA A 74 10.29 -1.85 -2.93
N ALA A 75 10.25 -0.96 -1.92
CA ALA A 75 10.29 -1.35 -0.51
C ALA A 75 9.07 -2.21 -0.12
N ALA A 76 7.86 -1.78 -0.51
CA ALA A 76 6.63 -2.51 -0.22
C ALA A 76 6.64 -3.91 -0.84
N VAL A 77 7.05 -4.03 -2.11
CA VAL A 77 7.22 -5.35 -2.77
C VAL A 77 8.24 -6.21 -2.03
N SER A 78 9.39 -5.64 -1.63
CA SER A 78 10.45 -6.36 -0.90
C SER A 78 9.97 -6.92 0.44
N LEU A 79 9.03 -6.23 1.09
CA LEU A 79 8.44 -6.64 2.37
C LEU A 79 7.19 -7.52 2.22
N GLY A 80 6.80 -7.86 0.98
CA GLY A 80 5.65 -8.70 0.67
C GLY A 80 4.29 -7.98 0.68
N GLY A 81 4.30 -6.65 0.57
CA GLY A 81 3.10 -5.80 0.49
C GLY A 81 2.61 -5.56 -0.94
N ASN A 82 1.41 -5.02 -1.04
CA ASN A 82 0.90 -4.42 -2.27
C ASN A 82 1.38 -2.97 -2.39
N VAL A 83 1.20 -2.34 -3.55
CA VAL A 83 1.69 -0.98 -3.81
C VAL A 83 0.58 -0.06 -4.27
N ARG A 84 0.74 1.23 -3.98
CA ARG A 84 -0.09 2.30 -4.51
C ARG A 84 0.78 3.33 -5.23
N VAL A 85 0.31 3.77 -6.39
CA VAL A 85 0.87 4.87 -7.19
C VAL A 85 -0.25 5.71 -7.76
N GLY A 86 0.06 6.94 -8.15
CA GLY A 86 -0.87 7.83 -8.83
C GLY A 86 -0.49 9.29 -8.69
N LEU A 87 -1.18 10.13 -9.45
CA LEU A 87 -1.02 11.58 -9.43
C LEU A 87 -1.49 12.21 -8.11
N GLU A 88 -2.31 11.49 -7.33
CA GLU A 88 -2.69 11.87 -5.97
C GLU A 88 -1.45 11.98 -5.06
N ASP A 89 -0.50 11.06 -5.19
CA ASP A 89 0.66 11.01 -4.30
C ASP A 89 1.90 11.67 -4.95
N ASN A 90 1.98 11.74 -6.28
CA ASN A 90 3.12 12.28 -7.01
C ASN A 90 2.76 12.77 -8.42
N ILE A 91 3.00 14.04 -8.72
CA ILE A 91 2.71 14.63 -10.04
C ILE A 91 3.82 14.44 -11.09
N TYR A 92 4.99 13.91 -10.71
CA TYR A 92 6.17 13.86 -11.57
C TYR A 92 6.55 12.45 -12.02
N LEU A 93 6.87 12.30 -13.30
CA LEU A 93 7.51 11.10 -13.84
C LEU A 93 9.01 11.13 -13.54
N SER A 94 9.65 12.28 -13.68
CA SER A 94 11.04 12.50 -13.29
C SER A 94 11.20 13.98 -12.91
N ARG A 95 12.38 14.39 -12.46
CA ARG A 95 12.61 15.77 -12.04
C ARG A 95 12.24 16.75 -13.18
N GLY A 96 11.18 17.53 -12.96
CA GLY A 96 10.69 18.52 -13.93
C GLY A 96 9.80 17.98 -15.04
N VAL A 97 9.49 16.68 -15.07
CA VAL A 97 8.62 16.06 -16.08
C VAL A 97 7.36 15.56 -15.41
N LEU A 98 6.20 16.12 -15.77
CA LEU A 98 4.90 15.69 -15.24
C LEU A 98 4.53 14.28 -15.74
N ALA A 99 3.78 13.54 -14.93
CA ALA A 99 3.31 12.20 -15.26
C ALA A 99 1.83 12.17 -15.66
N THR A 100 1.43 11.07 -16.31
CA THR A 100 0.05 10.56 -16.27
C THR A 100 -0.05 9.39 -15.29
N ASN A 101 -1.25 9.08 -14.79
CA ASN A 101 -1.45 7.89 -13.94
C ASN A 101 -0.96 6.60 -14.64
N ALA A 102 -1.21 6.45 -15.94
CA ALA A 102 -0.78 5.29 -16.70
C ALA A 102 0.75 5.12 -16.71
N GLN A 103 1.51 6.21 -16.85
CA GLN A 103 2.98 6.16 -16.81
C GLN A 103 3.51 5.76 -15.43
N LEU A 104 2.86 6.20 -14.35
CA LEU A 104 3.24 5.79 -12.98
C LEU A 104 2.94 4.31 -12.75
N VAL A 105 1.79 3.83 -13.23
CA VAL A 105 1.42 2.40 -13.17
C VAL A 105 2.41 1.55 -13.99
N GLU A 106 2.76 1.97 -15.20
CA GLU A 106 3.74 1.27 -16.04
C GLU A 106 5.10 1.17 -15.35
N ARG A 107 5.57 2.26 -14.75
CA ARG A 107 6.83 2.25 -14.00
C ARG A 107 6.79 1.33 -12.78
N ALA A 108 5.72 1.39 -11.99
CA ALA A 108 5.54 0.51 -10.84
C ALA A 108 5.51 -0.97 -11.27
N ARG A 109 4.80 -1.27 -12.37
CA ARG A 109 4.77 -2.61 -12.98
C ARG A 109 6.17 -3.09 -13.37
N THR A 110 6.96 -2.26 -14.03
CA THR A 110 8.34 -2.61 -14.39
C THR A 110 9.17 -2.97 -13.16
N ILE A 111 9.04 -2.22 -12.06
CA ILE A 111 9.74 -2.51 -10.79
C ILE A 111 9.28 -3.88 -10.23
N ILE A 112 7.96 -4.09 -10.15
CA ILE A 112 7.37 -5.33 -9.63
C ILE A 112 7.85 -6.55 -10.43
N GLU A 113 7.80 -6.47 -11.75
CA GLU A 113 8.19 -7.58 -12.64
C GLU A 113 9.71 -7.81 -12.61
N ALA A 114 10.53 -6.76 -12.54
CA ALA A 114 11.98 -6.88 -12.38
C ALA A 114 12.39 -7.54 -11.06
N MET A 115 11.55 -7.48 -10.03
CA MET A 115 11.75 -8.15 -8.75
C MET A 115 11.23 -9.60 -8.73
N GLY A 116 10.73 -10.12 -9.86
CA GLY A 116 10.22 -11.49 -9.98
C GLY A 116 8.77 -11.68 -9.52
N ALA A 117 8.06 -10.60 -9.19
CA ALA A 117 6.64 -10.63 -8.90
C ALA A 117 5.80 -10.34 -10.16
N ARG A 118 4.47 -10.38 -10.04
CA ARG A 118 3.54 -10.00 -11.12
C ARG A 118 2.42 -9.12 -10.58
N VAL A 119 1.88 -8.27 -11.44
CA VAL A 119 0.69 -7.47 -11.14
C VAL A 119 -0.56 -8.34 -11.27
N LEU A 120 -1.50 -8.19 -10.33
CA LEU A 120 -2.78 -8.88 -10.38
C LEU A 120 -3.76 -8.15 -11.31
N THR A 121 -4.57 -8.91 -12.02
CA THR A 121 -5.75 -8.39 -12.69
C THR A 121 -6.79 -7.91 -11.66
N PRO A 122 -7.77 -7.07 -12.05
CA PRO A 122 -8.84 -6.67 -11.15
C PRO A 122 -9.62 -7.84 -10.55
N GLN A 123 -9.83 -8.93 -11.32
CA GLN A 123 -10.55 -10.09 -10.82
C GLN A 123 -9.74 -10.88 -9.79
N GLU A 124 -8.46 -11.10 -10.05
CA GLU A 124 -7.56 -11.73 -9.07
C GLU A 124 -7.46 -10.91 -7.78
N ALA A 125 -7.45 -9.58 -7.88
CA ALA A 125 -7.49 -8.70 -6.71
C ALA A 125 -8.79 -8.86 -5.91
N ARG A 126 -9.96 -8.93 -6.58
CA ARG A 126 -11.24 -9.22 -5.91
C ARG A 126 -11.22 -10.56 -5.19
N ASN A 127 -10.73 -11.60 -5.84
CA ASN A 127 -10.64 -12.95 -5.28
C ASN A 127 -9.70 -12.97 -4.06
N LYS A 128 -8.49 -12.40 -4.20
CA LYS A 128 -7.51 -12.32 -3.10
C LYS A 128 -8.02 -11.53 -1.90
N LEU A 129 -8.69 -10.40 -2.13
CA LEU A 129 -9.18 -9.51 -1.08
C LEU A 129 -10.58 -9.88 -0.54
N LYS A 130 -11.24 -10.89 -1.13
CA LYS A 130 -12.62 -11.29 -0.82
C LYS A 130 -13.61 -10.12 -0.97
N LEU A 131 -13.55 -9.44 -2.11
CA LEU A 131 -14.44 -8.32 -2.42
C LEU A 131 -15.74 -8.82 -3.06
N ARG A 132 -16.76 -7.95 -3.10
CA ARG A 132 -17.98 -8.22 -3.88
C ARG A 132 -17.61 -8.43 -5.34
N GLY A 133 -18.15 -9.49 -5.95
CA GLY A 133 -17.82 -9.89 -7.32
C GLY A 133 -16.55 -10.75 -7.44
N ALA A 134 -16.01 -11.24 -6.31
CA ALA A 134 -15.11 -12.38 -6.34
C ALA A 134 -15.86 -13.63 -6.81
N ASP A 135 -15.19 -14.47 -7.59
CA ASP A 135 -15.71 -15.78 -7.97
C ASP A 135 -15.69 -16.65 -6.70
N ALA A 136 -16.84 -17.23 -6.35
CA ALA A 136 -17.00 -18.04 -5.13
C ALA A 136 -16.12 -19.29 -5.16
#